data_AF-A0A496BAV1-F1
#
_entry.id   AF-A0A496BAV1-F1
#
_cell.length_a   1.000
_cell.length_b   1.000
_cell.length_c   1.000
_cell.angle_alpha   90.00
_cell.angle_beta   90.00
_cell.angle_gamma   90.00
#
_symmetry.space_group_name_H-M   'P 1'
#
loop_
_entity.id
_entity.type
_entity.pdbx_description
1 polymer ?
#
loop_
_entity_poly.entity_id
_entity_poly.type
_entity_poly.pdbx_seq_one_letter_code
_entity_poly.pdbx_strand_id
1 'polypeptide(L)'
;MSFTVEPVALFIHERLSAQAILETAKRNDVQRDFFADPQQKYREAVKFYEHDVPWSNRLILGDSLQVMDSLAHREGLAGQVQMAYIDPPYGINFRSNFQPEVFDMGGGDSDRHLSREVEQIKAYRDTWELGVHSYLSYLRKRFVVTRELLKDSGSIFVQISVKNVHQVRCLLDDVFGADNFVAEIVLRTRSTSTSKYLSTLNDFILWYAKDREQLKFRQLFLEKSPDRNRFSKGELPTGEVVSASAAQHRAQNAELFTTSSLFSTSGGKTESQDFTFRGKTYRPIPSRGWRCSLEGLEKLAKANRVIPLDANLGYKYYFADAPYTEVTNLWSEQLSEINKIYVVQTNTTAVQRCILMSTDPGDIVLDPTCGSGTTAYVAEQWGRRWITIDTSRIAITLARTRLLTATFDYYKLKDEKVGIGGGFTLEQTPHIQLRDIANNVALDAIFEKHEPLIAKKLANVNAALKSVTPALRKQLKLKLQQKKKRDVTEADRRRWDLPETAWEEWEVPFDTEPDWPKALQKAVTAFRKAWKAKMKEVNDCIAASAKIEELVDRPAVQKNLMRVSGP
;
A
#
# COMPACT_ATOMS: atom_id res chain seq x y z
N MET A 1 2.69 32.54 24.60
CA MET A 1 1.78 32.52 25.77
C MET A 1 1.92 31.16 26.44
N SER A 2 2.68 31.06 27.54
CA SER A 2 2.77 29.83 28.32
C SER A 2 1.61 29.76 29.32
N PHE A 3 1.01 28.58 29.45
CA PHE A 3 0.14 28.26 30.57
C PHE A 3 0.84 27.12 31.32
N THR A 4 0.90 27.20 32.64
CA THR A 4 1.56 26.21 33.50
C THR A 4 0.51 25.27 34.06
N VAL A 5 0.63 23.98 33.78
CA VAL A 5 -0.14 22.91 34.43
C VAL A 5 0.73 22.33 35.54
N GLU A 6 0.17 22.03 36.71
CA GLU A 6 0.93 21.35 37.76
C GLU A 6 1.06 19.86 37.39
N PRO A 7 2.29 19.33 37.22
CA PRO A 7 2.45 17.94 36.84
C PRO A 7 2.06 17.05 38.03
N VAL A 8 1.14 16.10 37.83
CA VAL A 8 0.69 15.16 38.88
C VAL A 8 1.55 13.90 38.87
N ALA A 9 1.80 13.30 40.03
CA ALA A 9 2.45 11.99 40.11
C ALA A 9 1.56 10.91 39.47
N LEU A 10 2.05 10.25 38.43
CA LEU A 10 1.35 9.11 37.83
C LEU A 10 1.54 7.89 38.73
N PHE A 11 0.50 7.52 39.48
CA PHE A 11 0.46 6.23 40.16
C PHE A 11 0.08 5.17 39.13
N ILE A 12 1.04 4.35 38.72
CA ILE A 12 0.79 3.21 37.83
C ILE A 12 0.01 2.16 38.64
N HIS A 13 -1.30 2.07 38.40
CA HIS A 13 -2.17 1.19 39.18
C HIS A 13 -1.99 -0.30 38.81
N GLU A 14 -1.71 -0.62 37.54
CA GLU A 14 -1.45 -2.00 37.10
C GLU A 14 -0.50 -2.02 35.90
N ARG A 15 0.43 -3.00 35.89
CA ARG A 15 1.24 -3.33 34.72
C ARG A 15 0.55 -4.46 33.96
N LEU A 16 0.25 -4.25 32.68
CA LEU A 16 -0.09 -5.35 31.79
C LEU A 16 1.23 -6.11 31.54
N SER A 17 1.30 -7.35 31.99
CA SER A 17 2.39 -8.27 31.65
C SER A 17 1.76 -9.58 31.21
N ALA A 18 1.85 -9.89 29.92
CA ALA A 18 1.37 -11.16 29.40
C ALA A 18 2.07 -12.35 30.08
N GLN A 19 3.32 -12.19 30.51
CA GLN A 19 4.04 -13.19 31.30
C GLN A 19 3.37 -13.45 32.66
N ALA A 20 2.98 -12.40 33.40
CA ALA A 20 2.27 -12.55 34.67
C ALA A 20 0.89 -13.21 34.47
N ILE A 21 0.20 -12.91 33.37
CA ILE A 21 -1.10 -13.52 33.02
C ILE A 21 -0.91 -14.99 32.64
N LEU A 22 0.10 -15.33 31.83
CA LEU A 22 0.42 -16.70 31.45
C LEU A 22 0.86 -17.55 32.65
N GLU A 23 1.63 -16.99 33.59
CA GLU A 23 1.99 -17.71 34.83
C GLU A 23 0.79 -17.92 35.75
N THR A 24 -0.12 -16.95 35.83
CA THR A 24 -1.37 -17.09 36.61
C THR A 24 -2.31 -18.10 35.97
N ALA A 25 -2.41 -18.13 34.63
CA ALA A 25 -3.19 -19.12 33.89
C ALA A 25 -2.59 -20.53 34.01
N LYS A 26 -1.25 -20.67 33.96
CA LYS A 26 -0.55 -21.95 34.21
C LYS A 26 -0.78 -22.49 35.62
N ARG A 27 -1.02 -21.64 36.63
CA ARG A 27 -1.32 -22.07 38.00
C ARG A 27 -2.73 -22.63 38.18
N ASN A 28 -3.66 -22.39 37.25
CA ASN A 28 -5.07 -22.79 37.36
C ASN A 28 -5.44 -24.06 36.58
N ASP A 29 -4.47 -24.78 36.00
CA ASP A 29 -4.76 -25.93 35.13
C ASP A 29 -4.59 -27.27 35.87
N VAL A 30 -5.48 -27.55 36.83
CA VAL A 30 -5.74 -28.91 37.35
C VAL A 30 -7.25 -29.15 37.37
N GLN A 31 -7.85 -29.24 36.17
CA GLN A 31 -8.99 -30.13 35.83
C GLN A 31 -9.46 -29.77 34.42
N ARG A 32 -8.99 -30.52 33.42
CA ARG A 32 -9.49 -30.43 32.05
C ARG A 32 -10.53 -31.53 31.83
N ASP A 33 -11.73 -31.11 31.45
CA ASP A 33 -12.91 -31.96 31.30
C ASP A 33 -13.05 -32.55 29.88
N PHE A 34 -13.74 -33.68 29.80
CA PHE A 34 -13.82 -34.66 28.69
C PHE A 34 -14.51 -34.19 27.38
N PHE A 35 -14.76 -32.88 27.19
CA PHE A 35 -15.51 -32.32 26.05
C PHE A 35 -14.73 -31.23 25.28
N ALA A 36 -13.51 -31.55 24.85
CA ALA A 36 -12.72 -30.62 24.03
C ALA A 36 -13.19 -30.57 22.56
N ASP A 37 -13.52 -29.37 22.08
CA ASP A 37 -13.78 -29.04 20.67
C ASP A 37 -12.50 -29.23 19.79
N PRO A 38 -12.64 -29.35 18.45
CA PRO A 38 -11.60 -29.90 17.58
C PRO A 38 -10.30 -29.08 17.57
N GLN A 39 -9.21 -29.81 17.76
CA GLN A 39 -7.83 -29.33 17.90
C GLN A 39 -7.41 -28.39 16.76
N GLN A 40 -7.35 -27.09 17.03
CA GLN A 40 -6.49 -26.19 16.25
C GLN A 40 -5.04 -26.57 16.50
N LYS A 41 -4.22 -26.64 15.44
CA LYS A 41 -2.77 -26.89 15.54
C LYS A 41 -2.16 -25.84 16.48
N TYR A 42 -1.69 -26.28 17.65
CA TYR A 42 -1.03 -25.43 18.61
C TYR A 42 0.25 -24.86 17.98
N ARG A 43 0.36 -23.53 17.81
CA ARG A 43 1.63 -22.91 17.37
C ARG A 43 2.66 -23.13 18.48
N GLU A 44 3.86 -23.60 18.12
CA GLU A 44 4.85 -24.17 19.06
C GLU A 44 5.49 -23.15 20.02
N ALA A 45 5.48 -21.85 19.70
CA ALA A 45 6.06 -20.82 20.56
C ALA A 45 5.31 -19.47 20.50
N VAL A 46 5.06 -18.91 21.69
CA VAL A 46 4.59 -17.53 21.89
C VAL A 46 5.81 -16.64 22.12
N LYS A 47 5.98 -15.60 21.30
CA LYS A 47 7.09 -14.62 21.41
C LYS A 47 6.56 -13.20 21.47
N PHE A 48 7.38 -12.28 21.98
CA PHE A 48 7.17 -10.82 21.93
C PHE A 48 8.40 -10.14 21.31
N TYR A 49 8.27 -8.87 20.94
CA TYR A 49 9.42 -8.09 20.50
C TYR A 49 10.11 -7.49 21.71
N GLU A 50 11.43 -7.66 21.79
CA GLU A 50 12.25 -6.98 22.79
C GLU A 50 12.65 -5.62 22.23
N HIS A 51 12.49 -4.58 23.05
CA HIS A 51 12.90 -3.22 22.75
C HIS A 51 14.27 -2.93 23.37
N ASP A 52 15.05 -2.08 22.72
CA ASP A 52 16.41 -1.71 23.14
C ASP A 52 16.45 -1.03 24.53
N VAL A 53 15.32 -0.50 24.98
CA VAL A 53 15.11 0.09 26.31
C VAL A 53 14.09 -0.73 27.08
N PRO A 54 14.23 -0.85 28.42
CA PRO A 54 13.25 -1.52 29.28
C PRO A 54 11.94 -0.73 29.24
N TRP A 55 11.09 -1.10 28.30
CA TRP A 55 9.84 -0.42 28.01
C TRP A 55 8.67 -1.34 28.30
N SER A 56 7.61 -0.76 28.84
CA SER A 56 6.30 -1.41 28.96
C SER A 56 5.28 -0.48 28.35
N ASN A 57 4.43 -1.02 27.48
CA ASN A 57 3.37 -0.26 26.86
C ASN A 57 2.34 0.18 27.91
N ARG A 58 1.77 1.38 27.73
CA ARG A 58 1.07 2.08 28.81
C ARG A 58 -0.37 2.40 28.46
N LEU A 59 -1.27 1.90 29.29
CA LEU A 59 -2.69 2.18 29.26
C LEU A 59 -3.04 2.98 30.52
N ILE A 60 -3.33 4.28 30.38
CA ILE A 60 -3.44 5.22 31.49
C ILE A 60 -4.89 5.72 31.63
N LEU A 61 -5.47 5.56 32.82
CA LEU A 61 -6.74 6.17 33.19
C LEU A 61 -6.47 7.57 33.78
N GLY A 62 -6.93 8.63 33.12
CA GLY A 62 -6.76 10.00 33.60
C GLY A 62 -7.07 11.06 32.55
N ASP A 63 -7.07 12.32 32.97
CA ASP A 63 -7.20 13.44 32.03
C ASP A 63 -5.94 13.55 31.16
N SER A 64 -6.11 13.49 29.84
CA SER A 64 -4.97 13.45 28.93
C SER A 64 -4.08 14.69 28.97
N LEU A 65 -4.58 15.86 29.37
CA LEU A 65 -3.71 17.03 29.52
C LEU A 65 -2.73 16.84 30.70
N GLN A 66 -3.23 16.44 31.87
CA GLN A 66 -2.40 16.22 33.05
C GLN A 66 -1.42 15.06 32.86
N VAL A 67 -1.89 13.98 32.22
CA VAL A 67 -1.03 12.82 31.95
C VAL A 67 0.08 13.20 30.97
N MET A 68 -0.24 13.86 29.84
CA MET A 68 0.78 14.27 28.88
C MET A 68 1.80 15.26 29.46
N ASP A 69 1.35 16.19 30.31
CA ASP A 69 2.23 17.13 31.00
C ASP A 69 3.19 16.41 31.97
N SER A 70 2.69 15.41 32.70
CA SER A 70 3.52 14.55 33.56
C SER A 70 4.51 13.71 32.76
N LEU A 71 4.09 13.17 31.60
CA LEU A 71 4.97 12.43 30.69
C LEU A 71 6.10 13.32 30.15
N ALA A 72 5.80 14.58 29.83
CA ALA A 72 6.79 15.53 29.32
C ALA A 72 7.81 15.91 30.41
N HIS A 73 7.34 16.34 31.58
CA HIS A 73 8.17 16.97 32.60
C HIS A 73 8.76 16.00 33.64
N ARG A 74 7.99 15.01 34.10
CA ARG A 74 8.43 14.08 35.17
C ARG A 74 9.08 12.83 34.62
N GLU A 75 8.59 12.33 33.49
CA GLU A 75 9.12 11.11 32.87
C GLU A 75 10.14 11.37 31.76
N GLY A 76 10.38 12.64 31.41
CA GLY A 76 11.39 13.03 30.43
C GLY A 76 11.11 12.57 28.99
N LEU A 77 9.83 12.32 28.64
CA LEU A 77 9.43 11.90 27.29
C LEU A 77 9.23 13.08 26.33
N ALA A 78 9.54 14.30 26.75
CA ALA A 78 9.61 15.46 25.87
C ALA A 78 10.56 15.19 24.69
N GLY A 79 10.09 15.45 23.47
CA GLY A 79 10.88 15.20 22.26
C GLY A 79 11.10 13.73 21.90
N GLN A 80 10.40 12.76 22.52
CA GLN A 80 10.62 11.33 22.25
C GLN A 80 9.50 10.65 21.46
N VAL A 81 8.30 11.24 21.40
CA VAL A 81 7.15 10.66 20.69
C VAL A 81 7.34 10.87 19.19
N GLN A 82 7.25 9.80 18.40
CA GLN A 82 7.37 9.91 16.94
C GLN A 82 6.04 10.25 16.28
N MET A 83 4.94 9.71 16.80
CA MET A 83 3.61 9.95 16.23
C MET A 83 2.57 10.15 17.33
N ALA A 84 1.69 11.13 17.15
CA ALA A 84 0.46 11.27 17.92
C ALA A 84 -0.76 11.08 17.00
N TYR A 85 -1.71 10.24 17.43
CA TYR A 85 -3.02 10.10 16.77
C TYR A 85 -4.11 10.58 17.72
N ILE A 86 -4.92 11.54 17.30
CA ILE A 86 -5.96 12.15 18.13
C ILE A 86 -7.30 12.05 17.40
N ASP A 87 -8.26 11.33 17.96
CA ASP A 87 -9.66 11.27 17.50
C ASP A 87 -10.56 11.88 18.58
N PRO A 88 -10.59 13.22 18.70
CA PRO A 88 -11.31 13.88 19.76
C PRO A 88 -12.83 13.72 19.57
N PRO A 89 -13.62 13.78 20.66
CA PRO A 89 -15.06 13.69 20.56
C PRO A 89 -15.63 14.78 19.63
N TYR A 90 -16.40 14.37 18.63
CA TYR A 90 -17.12 15.29 17.75
C TYR A 90 -18.18 16.03 18.57
N GLY A 91 -17.94 17.31 18.83
CA GLY A 91 -18.71 18.12 19.78
C GLY A 91 -20.24 17.93 19.73
N ILE A 92 -20.77 17.69 20.93
CA ILE A 92 -22.11 17.99 21.44
C ILE A 92 -23.28 17.36 20.67
N ASN A 93 -23.54 16.07 20.91
CA ASN A 93 -24.88 15.45 20.98
C ASN A 93 -24.79 13.93 21.27
N PHE A 94 -24.04 13.50 22.28
CA PHE A 94 -24.09 12.10 22.71
C PHE A 94 -25.28 11.89 23.66
N ARG A 95 -26.48 11.66 23.10
CA ARG A 95 -27.65 11.11 23.81
C ARG A 95 -27.65 9.57 23.76
N SER A 96 -26.51 8.91 23.96
CA SER A 96 -26.48 7.45 24.03
C SER A 96 -26.29 7.01 25.48
N ASN A 97 -27.39 6.60 26.12
CA ASN A 97 -27.33 5.75 27.32
C ASN A 97 -26.75 4.39 26.88
N PHE A 98 -25.43 4.25 26.94
CA PHE A 98 -24.78 2.96 26.65
C PHE A 98 -24.70 2.15 27.94
N GLN A 99 -25.60 1.17 28.07
CA GLN A 99 -25.44 0.04 28.99
C GLN A 99 -24.80 -1.10 28.19
N PRO A 100 -23.59 -1.55 28.52
CA PRO A 100 -23.15 -2.87 28.07
C PRO A 100 -24.04 -3.88 28.79
N GLU A 101 -24.86 -4.62 28.04
CA GLU A 101 -25.50 -5.83 28.58
C GLU A 101 -24.39 -6.83 28.87
N VAL A 102 -24.00 -6.92 30.14
CA VAL A 102 -23.20 -8.03 30.65
C VAL A 102 -24.18 -9.20 30.74
N PHE A 103 -23.87 -10.30 30.05
CA PHE A 103 -24.64 -11.54 30.02
C PHE A 103 -25.30 -11.86 31.37
N ASP A 104 -26.63 -11.71 31.42
CA ASP A 104 -27.44 -12.13 32.56
C ASP A 104 -27.69 -13.63 32.41
N MET A 105 -26.80 -14.45 32.99
CA MET A 105 -27.09 -15.87 33.22
C MET A 105 -27.86 -15.95 34.53
N GLY A 106 -29.17 -16.15 34.40
CA GLY A 106 -30.09 -16.24 35.53
C GLY A 106 -29.80 -17.41 36.48
N GLY A 107 -30.30 -17.25 37.72
CA GLY A 107 -30.35 -18.30 38.74
C GLY A 107 -29.81 -17.80 40.07
N GLY A 108 -30.72 -17.61 41.03
CA GLY A 108 -30.48 -16.88 42.27
C GLY A 108 -29.35 -17.42 43.16
N ASP A 109 -28.68 -16.49 43.82
CA ASP A 109 -28.52 -16.53 45.27
C ASP A 109 -28.23 -15.11 45.78
N SER A 110 -29.07 -14.64 46.69
CA SER A 110 -28.92 -13.36 47.38
C SER A 110 -27.90 -13.52 48.48
N ASP A 111 -26.64 -13.14 48.21
CA ASP A 111 -25.72 -12.49 49.16
C ASP A 111 -24.30 -12.52 48.63
N ARG A 112 -23.92 -11.48 47.86
CA ARG A 112 -22.53 -11.06 47.72
C ARG A 112 -22.41 -9.67 47.10
N HIS A 113 -21.69 -8.82 47.82
CA HIS A 113 -21.06 -7.57 47.40
C HIS A 113 -21.94 -6.33 47.23
N LEU A 114 -21.90 -5.50 48.29
CA LEU A 114 -21.72 -4.04 48.27
C LEU A 114 -21.71 -3.48 46.83
N SER A 115 -22.88 -3.06 46.39
CA SER A 115 -23.12 -2.31 45.18
C SER A 115 -22.27 -1.04 45.23
N ARG A 116 -21.12 -1.10 44.55
CA ARG A 116 -20.32 0.06 44.14
C ARG A 116 -21.29 1.08 43.56
N GLU A 117 -21.32 2.26 44.17
CA GLU A 117 -22.07 3.40 43.65
C GLU A 117 -21.81 3.53 42.15
N VAL A 118 -22.89 3.52 41.39
CA VAL A 118 -22.89 3.74 39.95
C VAL A 118 -22.32 5.14 39.75
N GLU A 119 -21.03 5.22 39.43
CA GLU A 119 -20.35 6.42 38.95
C GLU A 119 -21.07 6.79 37.64
N GLN A 120 -22.19 7.50 37.76
CA GLN A 120 -22.93 8.05 36.63
C GLN A 120 -21.92 8.77 35.78
N ILE A 121 -21.82 8.34 34.52
CA ILE A 121 -20.88 8.80 33.52
C ILE A 121 -21.00 10.33 33.38
N LYS A 122 -20.22 11.04 34.20
CA LYS A 122 -19.89 12.47 34.10
C LYS A 122 -18.91 12.74 32.95
N ALA A 123 -18.63 11.74 32.09
CA ALA A 123 -17.68 11.87 30.99
C ALA A 123 -18.18 12.73 29.82
N TYR A 124 -19.48 13.01 29.73
CA TYR A 124 -20.05 13.78 28.61
C TYR A 124 -21.19 14.74 28.95
N ARG A 125 -21.67 14.76 30.20
CA ARG A 125 -22.90 15.52 30.54
C ARG A 125 -22.68 17.03 30.69
N ASP A 126 -21.47 17.51 31.03
CA ASP A 126 -21.25 18.93 31.39
C ASP A 126 -20.04 19.62 30.71
N THR A 127 -19.38 19.04 29.70
CA THR A 127 -18.06 19.58 29.26
C THR A 127 -18.13 20.83 28.36
N TRP A 128 -19.32 21.25 27.88
CA TRP A 128 -19.43 22.29 26.84
C TRP A 128 -20.45 23.39 27.13
N GLU A 129 -20.41 24.00 28.33
CA GLU A 129 -21.27 25.14 28.71
C GLU A 129 -21.22 26.30 27.68
N LEU A 130 -20.07 26.50 27.01
CA LEU A 130 -19.84 27.55 25.99
C LEU A 130 -19.79 27.03 24.54
N GLY A 131 -20.28 25.81 24.28
CA GLY A 131 -20.35 25.26 22.93
C GLY A 131 -18.98 25.00 22.28
N VAL A 132 -18.75 25.62 21.10
CA VAL A 132 -17.56 25.36 20.27
C VAL A 132 -16.27 25.98 20.86
N HIS A 133 -16.37 27.09 21.58
CA HIS A 133 -15.18 27.80 22.10
C HIS A 133 -14.47 27.03 23.21
N SER A 134 -15.22 26.37 24.09
CA SER A 134 -14.66 25.46 25.09
C SER A 134 -13.99 24.26 24.41
N TYR A 135 -14.56 23.74 23.31
CA TYR A 135 -13.98 22.65 22.52
C TYR A 135 -12.62 23.00 21.90
N LEU A 136 -12.54 24.15 21.26
CA LEU A 136 -11.27 24.62 20.70
C LEU A 136 -10.24 24.90 21.79
N SER A 137 -10.66 25.47 22.93
CA SER A 137 -9.77 25.70 24.07
C SER A 137 -9.23 24.39 24.66
N TYR A 138 -10.08 23.37 24.76
CA TYR A 138 -9.73 22.02 25.20
C TYR A 138 -8.68 21.37 24.28
N LEU A 139 -8.89 21.45 22.96
CA LEU A 139 -7.95 20.91 21.98
C LEU A 139 -6.63 21.68 21.96
N ARG A 140 -6.67 23.00 22.07
CA ARG A 140 -5.49 23.86 22.02
C ARG A 140 -4.47 23.45 23.07
N LYS A 141 -4.92 23.28 24.31
CA LYS A 141 -4.05 22.90 25.43
C LYS A 141 -3.36 21.56 25.17
N ARG A 142 -4.09 20.59 24.60
CA ARG A 142 -3.56 19.26 24.27
C ARG A 142 -2.58 19.30 23.10
N PHE A 143 -2.87 20.08 22.06
CA PHE A 143 -1.96 20.23 20.92
C PHE A 143 -0.63 20.85 21.34
N VAL A 144 -0.63 21.82 22.26
CA VAL A 144 0.60 22.43 22.79
C VAL A 144 1.48 21.38 23.47
N VAL A 145 0.92 20.61 24.41
CA VAL A 145 1.70 19.57 25.11
C VAL A 145 2.09 18.43 24.16
N THR A 146 1.24 18.08 23.19
CA THR A 146 1.58 17.09 22.15
C THR A 146 2.79 17.55 21.34
N ARG A 147 2.87 18.83 20.97
CA ARG A 147 4.01 19.41 20.24
C ARG A 147 5.32 19.31 21.04
N GLU A 148 5.26 19.44 22.36
CA GLU A 148 6.43 19.30 23.24
C GLU A 148 6.89 17.84 23.36
N LEU A 149 5.95 16.88 23.38
CA LEU A 149 6.25 15.45 23.41
C LEU A 149 6.83 14.93 22.08
N LEU A 150 6.47 15.53 20.96
CA LEU A 150 6.91 15.07 19.64
C LEU A 150 8.41 15.31 19.39
N LYS A 151 9.08 14.31 18.78
CA LYS A 151 10.37 14.46 18.11
C LYS A 151 10.28 15.52 17.00
N ASP A 152 11.41 16.11 16.62
CA ASP A 152 11.47 17.08 15.51
C ASP A 152 11.02 16.45 14.18
N SER A 153 11.36 15.18 13.97
CA SER A 153 10.85 14.35 12.86
C SER A 153 9.42 13.84 13.04
N GLY A 154 8.75 14.20 14.13
CA GLY A 154 7.48 13.63 14.57
C GLY A 154 6.26 14.18 13.83
N SER A 155 5.18 13.40 13.83
CA SER A 155 3.91 13.73 13.17
C SER A 155 2.73 13.71 14.13
N ILE A 156 1.78 14.61 13.92
CA ILE A 156 0.46 14.57 14.55
C ILE A 156 -0.61 14.34 13.48
N PHE A 157 -1.51 13.41 13.76
CA PHE A 157 -2.69 13.12 12.95
C PHE A 157 -3.94 13.39 13.80
N VAL A 158 -4.80 14.29 13.32
CA VAL A 158 -6.05 14.63 14.00
C VAL A 158 -7.23 14.25 13.12
N GLN A 159 -8.00 13.25 13.54
CA GLN A 159 -9.23 12.87 12.85
C GLN A 159 -10.35 13.82 13.27
N ILE A 160 -11.03 14.43 12.30
CA ILE A 160 -12.08 15.41 12.57
C ILE A 160 -13.18 15.35 11.49
N SER A 161 -14.41 15.63 11.89
CA SER A 161 -15.55 15.64 10.97
C SER A 161 -15.64 16.97 10.25
N VAL A 162 -16.40 16.98 9.16
CA VAL A 162 -16.61 18.18 8.31
C VAL A 162 -17.09 19.40 9.10
N LYS A 163 -17.76 19.21 10.24
CA LYS A 163 -18.30 20.30 11.06
C LYS A 163 -17.23 21.25 11.60
N ASN A 164 -16.10 20.70 12.07
CA ASN A 164 -15.09 21.46 12.81
C ASN A 164 -13.71 21.45 12.13
N VAL A 165 -13.57 20.83 10.95
CA VAL A 165 -12.28 20.64 10.27
C VAL A 165 -11.51 21.95 10.11
N HIS A 166 -12.15 23.02 9.62
CA HIS A 166 -11.49 24.31 9.40
C HIS A 166 -11.08 25.01 10.71
N GLN A 167 -11.86 24.84 11.78
CA GLN A 167 -11.55 25.45 13.08
C GLN A 167 -10.38 24.75 13.76
N VAL A 168 -10.37 23.41 13.72
CA VAL A 168 -9.26 22.60 14.23
C VAL A 168 -8.00 22.81 13.40
N ARG A 169 -8.17 23.00 12.08
CA ARG A 169 -7.09 23.36 11.18
C ARG A 169 -6.42 24.67 11.56
N CYS A 170 -7.18 25.75 11.71
CA CYS A 170 -6.63 27.04 12.15
C CYS A 170 -5.92 26.94 13.51
N LEU A 171 -6.43 26.08 14.40
CA LEU A 171 -5.83 25.86 15.71
C LEU A 171 -4.48 25.13 15.63
N LEU A 172 -4.37 24.15 14.73
CA LEU A 172 -3.11 23.48 14.45
C LEU A 172 -2.12 24.43 13.78
N ASP A 173 -2.58 25.33 12.89
CA ASP A 173 -1.73 26.38 12.33
C ASP A 173 -1.18 27.33 13.41
N ASP A 174 -1.96 27.69 14.45
CA ASP A 174 -1.50 28.49 15.59
C ASP A 174 -0.45 27.76 16.44
N VAL A 175 -0.63 26.45 16.67
CA VAL A 175 0.23 25.68 17.58
C VAL A 175 1.49 25.13 16.89
N PHE A 176 1.35 24.57 15.70
CA PHE A 176 2.43 23.93 14.94
C PHE A 176 3.05 24.85 13.89
N GLY A 177 2.38 25.93 13.49
CA GLY A 177 2.78 26.79 12.38
C GLY A 177 2.19 26.30 11.05
N ALA A 178 1.74 27.25 10.22
CA ALA A 178 1.12 26.94 8.93
C ALA A 178 2.07 26.23 7.95
N ASP A 179 3.37 26.53 8.01
CA ASP A 179 4.39 25.93 7.14
C ASP A 179 4.60 24.44 7.41
N ASN A 180 4.31 24.00 8.65
CA ASN A 180 4.44 22.62 9.11
C ASN A 180 3.25 21.73 8.74
N PHE A 181 2.27 22.27 8.03
CA PHE A 181 1.19 21.47 7.47
C PHE A 181 1.68 20.56 6.34
N VAL A 182 1.28 19.29 6.41
CA VAL A 182 1.68 18.28 5.42
C VAL A 182 0.55 17.99 4.44
N ALA A 183 -0.59 17.49 4.94
CA ALA A 183 -1.72 17.12 4.08
C ALA A 183 -3.05 17.06 4.84
N GLU A 184 -4.13 17.30 4.11
CA GLU A 184 -5.50 17.01 4.52
C GLU A 184 -5.94 15.73 3.80
N ILE A 185 -6.21 14.70 4.60
CA ILE A 185 -6.54 13.37 4.11
C ILE A 185 -8.05 13.18 4.20
N VAL A 186 -8.66 12.81 3.08
CA VAL A 186 -10.09 12.51 2.99
C VAL A 186 -10.31 11.05 3.36
N LEU A 187 -11.02 10.80 4.45
CA LEU A 187 -11.36 9.47 4.95
C LEU A 187 -12.81 9.16 4.66
N ARG A 188 -13.08 8.17 3.78
CA ARG A 188 -14.45 7.72 3.54
C ARG A 188 -14.96 6.86 4.70
N THR A 189 -15.91 7.37 5.49
CA THR A 189 -16.42 6.68 6.68
C THR A 189 -17.78 6.00 6.46
N ARG A 190 -18.57 6.47 5.48
CA ARG A 190 -19.93 5.97 5.21
C ARG A 190 -20.10 5.53 3.74
N SER A 191 -20.92 4.48 3.52
CA SER A 191 -21.27 3.99 2.18
C SER A 191 -22.43 4.78 1.58
N THR A 192 -23.50 4.98 2.36
CA THR A 192 -24.69 5.75 2.01
C THR A 192 -25.07 6.68 3.15
N SER A 193 -25.65 7.82 2.81
CA SER A 193 -26.21 8.75 3.78
C SER A 193 -27.44 9.39 3.15
N THR A 194 -28.55 9.39 3.88
CA THR A 194 -29.75 10.13 3.52
C THR A 194 -29.59 11.56 4.02
N SER A 195 -29.63 12.53 3.10
CA SER A 195 -29.61 13.94 3.42
C SER A 195 -30.64 14.68 2.58
N LYS A 196 -31.13 15.82 3.08
CA LYS A 196 -32.02 16.70 2.33
C LYS A 196 -31.35 17.33 1.10
N TYR A 197 -30.02 17.41 1.11
CA TYR A 197 -29.20 18.06 0.10
C TYR A 197 -28.07 17.10 -0.35
N LEU A 198 -26.82 17.57 -0.41
CA LEU A 198 -25.66 16.73 -0.75
C LEU A 198 -25.21 15.89 0.44
N SER A 199 -25.24 14.57 0.27
CA SER A 199 -24.84 13.63 1.31
C SER A 199 -23.33 13.65 1.55
N THR A 200 -22.93 13.91 2.79
CA THR A 200 -21.53 13.90 3.21
C THR A 200 -21.17 12.52 3.75
N LEU A 201 -20.19 11.87 3.11
CA LEU A 201 -19.77 10.50 3.39
C LEU A 201 -18.37 10.38 4.02
N ASN A 202 -17.67 11.52 4.15
CA ASN A 202 -16.27 11.55 4.50
C ASN A 202 -16.04 12.34 5.79
N ASP A 203 -15.07 11.89 6.56
CA ASP A 203 -14.40 12.66 7.60
C ASP A 203 -12.98 13.00 7.12
N PHE A 204 -12.23 13.78 7.89
CA PHE A 204 -10.90 14.24 7.51
C PHE A 204 -9.86 13.82 8.55
N ILE A 205 -8.63 13.61 8.10
CA ILE A 205 -7.46 13.51 8.98
C ILE A 205 -6.51 14.65 8.60
N LEU A 206 -6.24 15.53 9.57
CA LEU A 206 -5.28 16.61 9.42
C LEU A 206 -3.90 16.11 9.84
N TRP A 207 -2.92 16.21 8.93
CA TRP A 207 -1.55 15.79 9.19
C TRP A 207 -0.61 17.00 9.25
N TYR A 208 0.06 17.14 10.40
CA TYR A 208 1.11 18.12 10.64
C TYR A 208 2.42 17.44 11.08
N ALA A 209 3.53 18.08 10.70
CA ALA A 209 4.85 17.78 11.24
C ALA A 209 5.14 18.68 12.45
N LYS A 210 6.06 18.27 13.33
CA LYS A 210 6.66 19.22 14.29
C LYS A 210 7.62 20.17 13.56
N ASP A 211 8.48 19.60 12.73
CA ASP A 211 9.34 20.28 11.77
C ASP A 211 9.22 19.58 10.41
N ARG A 212 8.73 20.30 9.39
CA ARG A 212 8.51 19.74 8.06
C ARG A 212 9.80 19.37 7.34
N GLU A 213 10.91 20.05 7.62
CA GLU A 213 12.19 19.76 6.95
C GLU A 213 12.80 18.44 7.44
N GLN A 214 12.51 18.06 8.69
CA GLN A 214 12.98 16.83 9.34
C GLN A 214 11.95 15.70 9.33
N LEU A 215 10.81 15.90 8.66
CA LEU A 215 9.67 14.99 8.68
C LEU A 215 10.06 13.56 8.27
N LYS A 216 9.79 12.59 9.14
CA LYS A 216 9.87 11.18 8.79
C LYS A 216 8.64 10.79 7.96
N PHE A 217 8.86 10.40 6.70
CA PHE A 217 7.80 9.92 5.82
C PHE A 217 8.21 8.66 5.05
N ARG A 218 7.27 7.71 4.97
CA ARG A 218 7.34 6.50 4.15
C ARG A 218 6.16 6.44 3.21
N GLN A 219 6.45 6.33 1.92
CA GLN A 219 5.43 6.17 0.91
C GLN A 219 4.77 4.79 1.05
N LEU A 220 3.44 4.77 1.21
CA LEU A 220 2.66 3.54 1.17
C LEU A 220 2.23 3.24 -0.25
N PHE A 221 2.03 1.96 -0.51
CA PHE A 221 1.71 1.42 -1.81
C PHE A 221 0.48 0.51 -1.71
N LEU A 222 -0.45 0.66 -2.64
CA LEU A 222 -1.60 -0.23 -2.78
C LEU A 222 -1.40 -1.11 -4.01
N GLU A 223 -1.60 -2.40 -3.82
CA GLU A 223 -1.62 -3.35 -4.92
C GLU A 223 -2.75 -2.97 -5.87
N LYS A 224 -2.40 -2.78 -7.14
CA LYS A 224 -3.41 -2.53 -8.17
C LYS A 224 -4.14 -3.83 -8.42
N SER A 225 -5.46 -3.76 -8.49
CA SER A 225 -6.19 -4.79 -9.20
C SER A 225 -5.95 -4.63 -10.71
N PRO A 226 -5.96 -5.73 -11.49
CA PRO A 226 -5.87 -5.65 -12.94
C PRO A 226 -7.16 -5.01 -13.49
N ASP A 227 -7.17 -3.67 -13.53
CA ASP A 227 -8.27 -2.89 -14.08
C ASP A 227 -8.22 -2.91 -15.62
N ARG A 228 -9.21 -3.56 -16.22
CA ARG A 228 -9.37 -3.72 -17.66
C ARG A 228 -9.63 -2.40 -18.39
N ASN A 229 -10.19 -1.40 -17.70
CA ASN A 229 -10.43 -0.10 -18.31
C ASN A 229 -9.12 0.67 -18.48
N ARG A 230 -8.21 0.53 -17.52
CA ARG A 230 -6.89 1.16 -17.57
C ARG A 230 -5.90 0.39 -18.43
N PHE A 231 -5.84 -0.93 -18.28
CA PHE A 231 -5.02 -1.85 -19.06
C PHE A 231 -5.87 -2.56 -20.11
N SER A 232 -6.18 -1.82 -21.19
CA SER A 232 -7.16 -2.24 -22.20
C SER A 232 -6.66 -3.26 -23.21
N LYS A 233 -5.34 -3.51 -23.27
CA LYS A 233 -4.71 -4.43 -24.22
C LYS A 233 -3.95 -5.55 -23.50
N GLY A 234 -3.84 -6.69 -24.15
CA GLY A 234 -3.02 -7.81 -23.67
C GLY A 234 -2.16 -8.36 -24.79
N GLU A 235 -0.90 -8.68 -24.49
CA GLU A 235 0.03 -9.35 -25.40
C GLU A 235 0.03 -10.85 -25.08
N LEU A 236 -0.31 -11.68 -26.08
CA LEU A 236 -0.29 -13.12 -25.97
C LEU A 236 1.15 -13.67 -26.11
N PRO A 237 1.44 -14.89 -25.62
CA PRO A 237 2.74 -15.53 -25.85
C PRO A 237 3.11 -15.72 -27.33
N THR A 238 2.11 -15.66 -28.22
CA THR A 238 2.22 -15.69 -29.68
C THR A 238 2.60 -14.32 -30.28
N GLY A 239 2.80 -13.29 -29.45
CA GLY A 239 3.09 -11.91 -29.86
C GLY A 239 1.87 -11.15 -30.41
N GLU A 240 0.67 -11.74 -30.36
CA GLU A 240 -0.57 -11.07 -30.77
C GLU A 240 -1.02 -10.08 -29.69
N VAL A 241 -1.37 -8.86 -30.12
CA VAL A 241 -2.00 -7.87 -29.26
C VAL A 241 -3.52 -7.95 -29.42
N VAL A 242 -4.21 -8.28 -28.33
CA VAL A 242 -5.67 -8.38 -28.29
C VAL A 242 -6.24 -7.45 -27.22
N SER A 243 -7.56 -7.30 -27.16
CA SER A 243 -8.19 -6.61 -26.01
C SER A 243 -7.94 -7.40 -24.73
N ALA A 244 -7.88 -6.70 -23.58
CA ALA A 244 -7.65 -7.33 -22.28
C ALA A 244 -8.65 -8.46 -21.96
N SER A 245 -9.92 -8.30 -22.36
CA SER A 245 -10.95 -9.33 -22.22
C SER A 245 -10.61 -10.59 -23.03
N ALA A 246 -10.22 -10.44 -24.29
CA ALA A 246 -9.85 -11.56 -25.15
C ALA A 246 -8.55 -12.22 -24.68
N ALA A 247 -7.61 -11.45 -24.11
CA ALA A 247 -6.32 -11.95 -23.65
C ALA A 247 -6.47 -13.03 -22.57
N GLN A 248 -7.28 -12.75 -21.53
CA GLN A 248 -7.50 -13.68 -20.41
C GLN A 248 -8.23 -14.96 -20.83
N HIS A 249 -9.14 -14.88 -21.79
CA HIS A 249 -9.83 -16.06 -22.32
C HIS A 249 -8.93 -16.91 -23.24
N ARG A 250 -7.99 -16.28 -23.94
CA ARG A 250 -7.11 -16.95 -24.92
C ARG A 250 -5.84 -17.51 -24.31
N ALA A 251 -5.30 -16.91 -23.24
CA ALA A 251 -4.13 -17.42 -22.55
C ALA A 251 -4.08 -16.99 -21.08
N GLN A 252 -3.75 -17.93 -20.19
CA GLN A 252 -3.49 -17.64 -18.77
C GLN A 252 -2.26 -16.74 -18.55
N ASN A 253 -1.27 -16.80 -19.44
CA ASN A 253 -0.01 -16.07 -19.33
C ASN A 253 0.04 -14.81 -20.22
N ALA A 254 -1.12 -14.20 -20.50
CA ALA A 254 -1.17 -12.96 -21.28
C ALA A 254 -0.73 -11.77 -20.42
N GLU A 255 0.17 -10.94 -20.93
CA GLU A 255 0.64 -9.75 -20.23
C GLU A 255 -0.26 -8.55 -20.57
N LEU A 256 -0.94 -8.01 -19.56
CA LEU A 256 -1.79 -6.83 -19.72
C LEU A 256 -0.95 -5.56 -19.77
N PHE A 257 -1.25 -4.69 -20.72
CA PHE A 257 -0.58 -3.41 -20.88
C PHE A 257 -1.55 -2.31 -21.33
N THR A 258 -1.11 -1.07 -21.13
CA THR A 258 -1.76 0.12 -21.68
C THR A 258 -0.78 0.88 -22.56
N THR A 259 -1.32 1.72 -23.44
CA THR A 259 -0.49 2.54 -24.33
C THR A 259 -0.46 3.96 -23.81
N SER A 260 0.73 4.41 -23.42
CA SER A 260 0.95 5.82 -23.05
C SER A 260 1.61 6.58 -24.19
N SER A 261 1.41 7.90 -24.23
CA SER A 261 2.01 8.74 -25.27
C SER A 261 3.53 8.85 -25.09
N LEU A 262 4.25 8.77 -26.20
CA LEU A 262 5.70 9.04 -26.28
C LEU A 262 6.02 10.53 -26.49
N PHE A 263 5.01 11.41 -26.50
CA PHE A 263 5.22 12.85 -26.60
C PHE A 263 5.32 13.49 -25.22
N SER A 264 6.21 14.47 -25.10
CA SER A 264 6.33 15.25 -23.87
C SER A 264 5.08 16.11 -23.64
N THR A 265 4.63 16.19 -22.39
CA THR A 265 3.56 17.09 -21.95
C THR A 265 4.05 18.53 -21.76
N SER A 266 5.31 18.71 -21.36
CA SER A 266 6.00 20.00 -21.34
C SER A 266 6.75 20.19 -22.65
N GLY A 267 6.49 21.27 -23.38
CA GLY A 267 7.03 21.54 -24.71
C GLY A 267 8.55 21.76 -24.74
N GLY A 268 9.32 20.70 -24.49
CA GLY A 268 10.75 20.66 -24.78
C GLY A 268 10.94 20.65 -26.29
N LYS A 269 11.51 21.73 -26.83
CA LYS A 269 11.88 21.87 -28.26
C LYS A 269 13.01 20.93 -28.69
N THR A 270 13.58 20.15 -27.76
CA THR A 270 14.92 19.61 -27.90
C THR A 270 15.02 18.52 -28.96
N GLU A 271 13.93 17.84 -29.32
CA GLU A 271 13.99 16.67 -30.20
C GLU A 271 12.79 16.57 -31.15
N SER A 272 12.62 17.58 -32.01
CA SER A 272 11.69 17.53 -33.14
C SER A 272 12.22 16.71 -34.33
N GLN A 273 12.99 15.65 -34.07
CA GLN A 273 13.59 14.83 -35.11
C GLN A 273 12.67 13.68 -35.50
N ASP A 274 12.67 13.36 -36.79
CA ASP A 274 11.92 12.25 -37.37
C ASP A 274 12.51 10.92 -36.87
N PHE A 275 11.65 9.98 -36.46
CA PHE A 275 12.06 8.65 -36.00
C PHE A 275 11.47 7.57 -36.89
N THR A 276 12.33 6.68 -37.43
CA THR A 276 11.88 5.58 -38.27
C THR A 276 11.70 4.31 -37.44
N PHE A 277 10.48 3.79 -37.41
CA PHE A 277 10.15 2.55 -36.71
C PHE A 277 9.42 1.60 -37.65
N ARG A 278 9.93 0.37 -37.79
CA ARG A 278 9.37 -0.68 -38.68
C ARG A 278 9.12 -0.20 -40.12
N GLY A 279 10.07 0.57 -40.67
CA GLY A 279 10.00 1.10 -42.04
C GLY A 279 9.07 2.30 -42.24
N LYS A 280 8.36 2.77 -41.21
CA LYS A 280 7.53 3.99 -41.26
C LYS A 280 8.20 5.11 -40.47
N THR A 281 8.26 6.30 -41.05
CA THR A 281 8.77 7.50 -40.39
C THR A 281 7.65 8.18 -39.60
N TYR A 282 7.91 8.42 -38.32
CA TYR A 282 7.01 9.10 -37.40
C TYR A 282 7.59 10.46 -37.04
N ARG A 283 6.74 11.49 -37.14
CA ARG A 283 7.12 12.87 -36.84
C ARG A 283 6.56 13.29 -35.50
N PRO A 284 7.36 13.95 -34.63
CA PRO A 284 6.83 14.54 -33.43
C PRO A 284 5.87 15.69 -33.75
N ILE A 285 4.93 15.94 -32.84
CA ILE A 285 3.95 17.01 -32.98
C ILE A 285 4.72 18.35 -32.90
N PRO A 286 4.46 19.34 -33.77
CA PRO A 286 5.25 20.59 -33.81
C PRO A 286 5.35 21.34 -32.45
N SER A 287 4.38 21.16 -31.55
CA SER A 287 4.34 21.76 -30.21
C SER A 287 4.86 20.85 -29.09
N ARG A 288 5.21 19.59 -29.38
CA ARG A 288 5.64 18.58 -28.39
C ARG A 288 6.74 17.69 -28.98
N GLY A 289 7.94 17.75 -28.40
CA GLY A 289 9.01 16.79 -28.70
C GLY A 289 8.75 15.39 -28.15
N TRP A 290 9.65 14.46 -28.48
CA TRP A 290 9.67 13.13 -27.86
C TRP A 290 9.90 13.21 -26.34
N ARG A 291 9.43 12.21 -25.60
CA ARG A 291 9.57 12.12 -24.13
C ARG A 291 10.98 11.68 -23.69
N CYS A 292 11.75 11.10 -24.59
CA CYS A 292 13.12 10.63 -24.38
C CYS A 292 13.94 10.83 -25.65
N SER A 293 15.27 10.76 -25.51
CA SER A 293 16.23 10.85 -26.62
C SER A 293 15.95 9.87 -27.74
N LEU A 294 16.43 10.18 -28.95
CA LEU A 294 16.37 9.24 -30.08
C LEU A 294 17.06 7.90 -29.74
N GLU A 295 18.21 7.94 -29.10
CA GLU A 295 18.89 6.75 -28.58
C GLU A 295 17.99 5.98 -27.59
N GLY A 296 17.31 6.71 -26.69
CA GLY A 296 16.34 6.14 -25.77
C GLY A 296 15.15 5.48 -26.49
N LEU A 297 14.64 6.10 -27.56
CA LEU A 297 13.59 5.52 -28.40
C LEU A 297 14.06 4.26 -29.12
N GLU A 298 15.29 4.22 -29.60
CA GLU A 298 15.89 3.02 -30.20
C GLU A 298 16.01 1.90 -29.18
N LYS A 299 16.45 2.19 -27.94
CA LYS A 299 16.50 1.21 -26.84
C LYS A 299 15.10 0.67 -26.53
N LEU A 300 14.10 1.54 -26.43
CA LEU A 300 12.71 1.15 -26.21
C LEU A 300 12.17 0.28 -27.36
N ALA A 301 12.53 0.61 -28.60
CA ALA A 301 12.17 -0.17 -29.79
C ALA A 301 12.82 -1.56 -29.76
N LYS A 302 14.14 -1.65 -29.48
CA LYS A 302 14.88 -2.92 -29.34
C LYS A 302 14.36 -3.78 -28.18
N ALA A 303 13.85 -3.14 -27.11
CA ALA A 303 13.20 -3.78 -25.97
C ALA A 303 11.70 -4.12 -26.17
N ASN A 304 11.15 -3.96 -27.39
CA ASN A 304 9.73 -4.20 -27.73
C ASN A 304 8.73 -3.42 -26.86
N ARG A 305 9.15 -2.26 -26.31
CA ARG A 305 8.31 -1.38 -25.50
C ARG A 305 7.61 -0.29 -26.32
N VAL A 306 7.77 -0.29 -27.64
CA VAL A 306 7.11 0.65 -28.57
C VAL A 306 6.06 -0.07 -29.40
N ILE A 307 4.90 0.55 -29.58
CA ILE A 307 3.81 0.05 -30.43
C ILE A 307 3.34 1.15 -31.39
N PRO A 308 3.09 0.84 -32.67
CA PRO A 308 2.53 1.81 -33.59
C PRO A 308 1.04 2.04 -33.28
N LEU A 309 0.61 3.31 -33.27
CA LEU A 309 -0.76 3.75 -33.08
C LEU A 309 -1.15 4.60 -34.29
N ASP A 310 -1.76 4.04 -35.33
CA ASP A 310 -2.18 4.72 -36.58
C ASP A 310 -1.18 5.77 -37.12
N ALA A 311 -1.28 7.03 -36.65
CA ALA A 311 -0.43 8.16 -36.99
C ALA A 311 0.79 8.39 -36.07
N ASN A 312 0.83 7.79 -34.88
CA ASN A 312 1.79 8.06 -33.81
C ASN A 312 2.44 6.78 -33.25
N LEU A 313 3.40 6.94 -32.33
CA LEU A 313 3.96 5.85 -31.54
C LEU A 313 3.48 5.91 -30.09
N GLY A 314 3.21 4.74 -29.52
CA GLY A 314 2.86 4.57 -28.11
C GLY A 314 3.92 3.77 -27.36
N TYR A 315 4.08 4.06 -26.08
CA TYR A 315 4.85 3.23 -25.15
C TYR A 315 3.93 2.16 -24.54
N LYS A 316 4.38 0.91 -24.59
CA LYS A 316 3.74 -0.21 -23.90
C LYS A 316 4.12 -0.17 -22.42
N TYR A 317 3.14 0.17 -21.58
CA TYR A 317 3.28 0.15 -20.13
C TYR A 317 2.56 -1.09 -19.58
N TYR A 318 3.33 -2.08 -19.13
CA TYR A 318 2.76 -3.32 -18.64
C TYR A 318 2.28 -3.16 -17.20
N PHE A 319 1.25 -3.91 -16.83
CA PHE A 319 0.77 -3.97 -15.46
C PHE A 319 1.87 -4.46 -14.49
N ALA A 320 2.66 -5.45 -14.93
CA ALA A 320 3.75 -6.02 -14.15
C ALA A 320 4.93 -5.06 -13.92
N ASP A 321 5.07 -4.00 -14.74
CA ASP A 321 6.15 -3.01 -14.57
C ASP A 321 5.96 -2.17 -13.29
N ALA A 322 4.71 -2.01 -12.84
CA ALA A 322 4.36 -1.23 -11.66
C ALA A 322 3.06 -1.79 -11.06
N PRO A 323 3.14 -2.93 -10.35
CA PRO A 323 1.97 -3.58 -9.78
C PRO A 323 1.34 -2.78 -8.64
N TYR A 324 2.06 -1.79 -8.10
CA TYR A 324 1.60 -0.95 -7.00
C TYR A 324 1.41 0.52 -7.39
N THR A 325 0.47 1.17 -6.71
CA THR A 325 0.23 2.62 -6.78
C THR A 325 0.51 3.27 -5.45
N GLU A 326 1.14 4.43 -5.47
CA GLU A 326 1.32 5.25 -4.28
C GLU A 326 -0.03 5.63 -3.66
N VAL A 327 -0.15 5.46 -2.34
CA VAL A 327 -1.26 6.00 -1.55
C VAL A 327 -1.18 7.52 -1.57
N THR A 328 -2.29 8.17 -1.91
CA THR A 328 -2.44 9.62 -1.89
C THR A 328 -3.28 10.08 -0.70
N ASN A 329 -3.58 11.38 -0.61
CA ASN A 329 -4.44 11.93 0.44
C ASN A 329 -5.94 11.59 0.28
N LEU A 330 -6.34 10.90 -0.79
CA LEU A 330 -7.72 10.46 -1.00
C LEU A 330 -7.87 8.98 -0.61
N TRP A 331 -8.44 8.71 0.57
CA TRP A 331 -8.71 7.36 1.05
C TRP A 331 -10.18 7.00 0.79
N SER A 332 -10.46 6.66 -0.49
CA SER A 332 -11.80 6.37 -1.00
C SER A 332 -12.31 4.96 -0.72
N GLU A 333 -11.42 4.06 -0.30
CA GLU A 333 -11.78 2.71 0.14
C GLU A 333 -12.70 2.81 1.35
N GLN A 334 -13.71 1.94 1.41
CA GLN A 334 -14.60 1.92 2.56
C GLN A 334 -13.83 1.36 3.75
N LEU A 335 -13.27 2.27 4.54
CA LEU A 335 -12.61 1.96 5.80
C LEU A 335 -13.65 1.91 6.93
N SER A 336 -14.78 1.22 6.74
CA SER A 336 -15.70 0.92 7.84
C SER A 336 -15.33 -0.42 8.47
N GLU A 337 -15.03 -0.46 9.77
CA GLU A 337 -14.85 -1.74 10.46
C GLU A 337 -16.17 -2.51 10.55
N ILE A 338 -16.15 -3.75 10.07
CA ILE A 338 -17.34 -4.60 9.91
C ILE A 338 -17.85 -5.10 11.28
N ASN A 339 -17.00 -5.17 12.30
CA ASN A 339 -17.33 -5.63 13.66
C ASN A 339 -16.91 -4.59 14.72
N LYS A 340 -17.75 -3.58 14.96
CA LYS A 340 -17.50 -2.59 16.01
C LYS A 340 -17.82 -3.18 17.39
N ILE A 341 -16.85 -3.16 18.30
CA ILE A 341 -17.01 -3.55 19.71
C ILE A 341 -17.46 -2.34 20.56
N TYR A 342 -17.26 -1.12 20.05
CA TYR A 342 -17.60 0.13 20.72
C TYR A 342 -18.33 1.13 19.80
N VAL A 343 -19.18 1.98 20.37
CA VAL A 343 -20.07 2.92 19.65
C VAL A 343 -19.31 3.84 18.68
N VAL A 344 -18.10 4.27 19.06
CA VAL A 344 -17.18 5.06 18.21
C VAL A 344 -15.83 4.34 18.14
N GLN A 345 -15.63 3.56 17.09
CA GLN A 345 -14.40 2.83 16.85
C GLN A 345 -13.78 3.29 15.53
N THR A 346 -12.56 3.81 15.62
CA THR A 346 -11.73 4.21 14.48
C THR A 346 -11.28 2.98 13.71
N ASN A 347 -11.18 3.08 12.38
CA ASN A 347 -10.71 1.98 11.55
C ASN A 347 -9.21 1.72 11.71
N THR A 348 -8.85 0.49 12.05
CA THR A 348 -7.48 -0.04 12.11
C THR A 348 -6.62 0.33 10.90
N THR A 349 -7.16 0.27 9.69
CA THR A 349 -6.48 0.63 8.43
C THR A 349 -6.08 2.11 8.36
N ALA A 350 -6.95 3.03 8.81
CA ALA A 350 -6.65 4.45 8.78
C ALA A 350 -5.48 4.77 9.73
N VAL A 351 -5.54 4.22 10.95
CA VAL A 351 -4.48 4.37 11.94
C VAL A 351 -3.20 3.66 11.51
N GLN A 352 -3.32 2.47 10.92
CA GLN A 352 -2.19 1.73 10.34
C GLN A 352 -1.47 2.55 9.29
N ARG A 353 -2.20 3.19 8.35
CA ARG A 353 -1.57 4.04 7.35
C ARG A 353 -0.78 5.18 8.01
N CYS A 354 -1.37 5.86 8.99
CA CYS A 354 -0.69 6.93 9.71
C CYS A 354 0.59 6.44 10.41
N ILE A 355 0.52 5.29 11.10
CA ILE A 355 1.66 4.67 11.79
C ILE A 355 2.74 4.27 10.79
N LEU A 356 2.40 3.56 9.71
CA LEU A 356 3.39 3.08 8.74
C LEU A 356 4.03 4.23 7.95
N MET A 357 3.30 5.31 7.66
CA MET A 357 3.84 6.50 7.00
C MET A 357 4.83 7.27 7.86
N SER A 358 4.66 7.29 9.19
CA SER A 358 5.37 8.26 10.05
C SER A 358 6.27 7.64 11.13
N THR A 359 6.30 6.30 11.26
CA THR A 359 7.02 5.61 12.36
C THR A 359 7.82 4.40 11.90
N ASP A 360 8.90 4.09 12.65
CA ASP A 360 9.66 2.85 12.57
C ASP A 360 9.21 1.83 13.62
N PRO A 361 9.43 0.52 13.39
CA PRO A 361 9.33 -0.44 14.48
C PRO A 361 10.19 0.02 15.67
N GLY A 362 9.62 -0.02 16.87
CA GLY A 362 10.24 0.52 18.08
C GLY A 362 10.06 2.02 18.32
N ASP A 363 9.52 2.83 17.40
CA ASP A 363 9.16 4.23 17.71
C ASP A 363 7.96 4.30 18.68
N ILE A 364 7.81 5.44 19.39
CA ILE A 364 6.72 5.68 20.35
C ILE A 364 5.52 6.35 19.65
N VAL A 365 4.34 5.75 19.82
CA VAL A 365 3.04 6.25 19.37
C VAL A 365 2.20 6.68 20.58
N LEU A 366 1.65 7.90 20.52
CA LEU A 366 0.78 8.46 21.56
C LEU A 366 -0.66 8.56 21.05
N ASP A 367 -1.62 8.10 21.85
CA ASP A 367 -3.04 8.32 21.65
C ASP A 367 -3.67 8.90 22.93
N PRO A 368 -3.89 10.22 23.01
CA PRO A 368 -4.46 10.87 24.20
C PRO A 368 -5.99 10.76 24.28
N THR A 369 -6.61 9.98 23.38
CA THR A 369 -8.06 9.82 23.25
C THR A 369 -8.54 8.39 23.37
N CYS A 370 -7.67 7.39 23.13
CA CYS A 370 -7.83 5.94 23.31
C CYS A 370 -9.10 5.31 22.71
N GLY A 371 -10.27 5.62 23.28
CA GLY A 371 -11.54 5.01 22.92
C GLY A 371 -11.48 3.50 23.06
N SER A 372 -11.74 2.77 21.97
CA SER A 372 -11.67 1.30 21.95
C SER A 372 -10.25 0.71 21.88
N GLY A 373 -9.21 1.55 21.92
CA GLY A 373 -7.80 1.12 21.88
C GLY A 373 -7.28 0.75 20.49
N THR A 374 -7.87 1.30 19.41
CA THR A 374 -7.46 1.00 18.03
C THR A 374 -5.99 1.36 17.79
N THR A 375 -5.53 2.54 18.24
CA THR A 375 -4.13 2.97 18.03
C THR A 375 -3.14 2.07 18.75
N ALA A 376 -3.43 1.71 20.01
CA ALA A 376 -2.60 0.78 20.77
C ALA A 376 -2.55 -0.61 20.10
N TYR A 377 -3.70 -1.13 19.65
CA TYR A 377 -3.76 -2.41 18.94
C TYR A 377 -2.91 -2.42 17.66
N VAL A 378 -3.00 -1.36 16.85
CA VAL A 378 -2.24 -1.26 15.59
C VAL A 378 -0.76 -1.01 15.88
N ALA A 379 -0.41 -0.14 16.82
CA ALA A 379 0.97 0.09 17.22
C ALA A 379 1.61 -1.22 17.72
N GLU A 380 0.90 -1.96 18.57
CA GLU A 380 1.30 -3.29 19.03
C GLU A 380 1.49 -4.23 17.83
N GLN A 381 0.51 -4.36 16.93
CA GLN A 381 0.59 -5.22 15.73
C GLN A 381 1.86 -4.96 14.91
N TRP A 382 2.26 -3.70 14.80
CA TRP A 382 3.40 -3.27 14.02
C TRP A 382 4.69 -3.13 14.85
N GLY A 383 4.69 -3.56 16.12
CA GLY A 383 5.86 -3.59 16.99
C GLY A 383 6.39 -2.19 17.35
N ARG A 384 5.50 -1.22 17.46
CA ARG A 384 5.77 0.12 17.99
C ARG A 384 5.50 0.11 19.50
N ARG A 385 6.20 0.99 20.21
CA ARG A 385 5.90 1.31 21.61
C ARG A 385 4.69 2.23 21.63
N TRP A 386 3.78 2.08 22.59
CA TRP A 386 2.59 2.92 22.65
C TRP A 386 2.21 3.37 24.06
N ILE A 387 1.60 4.55 24.09
CA ILE A 387 0.97 5.15 25.26
C ILE A 387 -0.44 5.56 24.84
N THR A 388 -1.45 5.08 25.54
CA THR A 388 -2.85 5.46 25.29
C THR A 388 -3.52 5.92 26.57
N ILE A 389 -4.34 6.96 26.49
CA ILE A 389 -4.92 7.66 27.64
C ILE A 389 -6.42 7.86 27.42
N ASP A 390 -7.23 7.53 28.43
CA ASP A 390 -8.67 7.83 28.43
C ASP A 390 -9.12 8.25 29.84
N THR A 391 -10.15 9.08 29.92
CA THR A 391 -10.80 9.43 31.19
C THR A 391 -11.83 8.37 31.60
N SER A 392 -12.33 7.58 30.65
CA SER A 392 -13.37 6.57 30.87
C SER A 392 -12.79 5.21 31.26
N ARG A 393 -13.17 4.71 32.44
CA ARG A 393 -12.86 3.35 32.89
C ARG A 393 -13.39 2.27 31.92
N ILE A 394 -14.52 2.54 31.27
CA ILE A 394 -15.14 1.62 30.30
C ILE A 394 -14.26 1.50 29.05
N ALA A 395 -13.80 2.62 28.51
CA ALA A 395 -12.93 2.65 27.33
C ALA A 395 -11.60 1.91 27.59
N ILE A 396 -10.97 2.19 28.74
CA ILE A 396 -9.75 1.50 29.18
C ILE A 396 -9.96 -0.01 29.33
N THR A 397 -11.09 -0.44 29.93
CA THR A 397 -11.37 -1.86 30.11
C THR A 397 -11.58 -2.57 28.77
N LEU A 398 -12.28 -1.95 27.83
CA LEU A 398 -12.48 -2.49 26.48
C LEU A 398 -11.16 -2.58 25.70
N ALA A 399 -10.35 -1.52 25.73
CA ALA A 399 -9.02 -1.50 25.12
C ALA A 399 -8.12 -2.59 25.70
N ARG A 400 -8.16 -2.78 27.03
CA ARG A 400 -7.44 -3.86 27.72
C ARG A 400 -7.88 -5.23 27.23
N THR A 401 -9.19 -5.52 27.24
CA THR A 401 -9.71 -6.82 26.79
C THR A 401 -9.34 -7.09 25.33
N ARG A 402 -9.44 -6.08 24.47
CA ARG A 402 -9.04 -6.17 23.05
C ARG A 402 -7.56 -6.53 22.90
N LEU A 403 -6.68 -5.87 23.64
CA LEU A 403 -5.24 -6.12 23.57
C LEU A 403 -4.86 -7.49 24.14
N LEU A 404 -5.46 -7.90 25.28
CA LEU A 404 -5.14 -9.17 25.94
C LEU A 404 -5.64 -10.39 25.17
N THR A 405 -6.71 -10.24 24.39
CA THR A 405 -7.26 -11.32 23.54
C THR A 405 -6.69 -11.32 22.13
N ALA A 406 -5.95 -10.28 21.75
CA ALA A 406 -5.35 -10.17 20.43
C ALA A 406 -4.19 -11.16 20.24
N THR A 407 -4.16 -11.79 19.06
CA THR A 407 -2.99 -12.50 18.56
C THR A 407 -2.50 -11.80 17.31
N PHE A 408 -1.18 -11.69 17.20
CA PHE A 408 -0.48 -11.03 16.11
C PHE A 408 0.46 -12.02 15.43
N ASP A 409 0.71 -11.79 14.15
CA ASP A 409 1.78 -12.49 13.46
C ASP A 409 3.15 -11.96 13.90
N TYR A 410 4.13 -12.86 13.93
CA TYR A 410 5.52 -12.50 14.16
C TYR A 410 6.16 -12.15 12.82
N TYR A 411 6.69 -10.94 12.72
CA TYR A 411 7.39 -10.46 11.53
C TYR A 411 8.88 -10.70 11.66
N LYS A 412 9.49 -11.14 10.56
CA LYS A 412 10.92 -11.41 10.52
C LYS A 412 11.70 -10.09 10.62
N LEU A 413 12.62 -10.02 11.57
CA LEU A 413 13.52 -8.87 11.73
C LEU A 413 14.51 -8.79 10.57
N LYS A 414 14.92 -7.58 10.19
CA LYS A 414 15.95 -7.35 9.16
C LYS A 414 17.34 -7.74 9.67
N ASP A 415 17.64 -7.40 10.91
CA ASP A 415 18.85 -7.80 11.64
C ASP A 415 18.45 -8.27 13.04
N GLU A 416 18.71 -9.55 13.33
CA GLU A 416 18.38 -10.14 14.64
C GLU A 416 19.23 -9.55 15.78
N LYS A 417 20.41 -8.97 15.49
CA LYS A 417 21.30 -8.40 16.52
C LYS A 417 20.84 -7.02 16.99
N VAL A 418 20.31 -6.21 16.07
CA VAL A 418 19.79 -4.87 16.36
C VAL A 418 18.38 -4.96 16.96
N GLY A 419 17.70 -6.10 16.79
CA GLY A 419 16.34 -6.29 17.31
C GLY A 419 15.32 -5.50 16.49
N ILE A 420 14.27 -5.03 17.14
CA ILE A 420 13.17 -4.35 16.43
C ILE A 420 13.56 -2.99 15.85
N GLY A 421 14.54 -2.30 16.44
CA GLY A 421 15.02 -1.01 15.93
C GLY A 421 15.64 -1.09 14.53
N GLY A 422 16.10 -2.28 14.11
CA GLY A 422 16.62 -2.53 12.75
C GLY A 422 15.53 -2.67 11.68
N GLY A 423 14.26 -2.72 12.07
CA GLY A 423 13.12 -2.87 11.18
C GLY A 423 12.83 -4.33 10.79
N PHE A 424 11.83 -4.50 9.92
CA PHE A 424 11.40 -5.80 9.41
C PHE A 424 12.00 -6.11 8.04
N THR A 425 12.05 -7.39 7.70
CA THR A 425 12.29 -7.82 6.31
C THR A 425 11.03 -7.54 5.51
N LEU A 426 11.09 -6.57 4.60
CA LEU A 426 9.96 -6.15 3.78
C LEU A 426 9.96 -6.84 2.42
N GLU A 427 8.76 -7.06 1.87
CA GLU A 427 8.62 -7.41 0.46
C GLU A 427 9.07 -6.24 -0.43
N GLN A 428 9.73 -6.59 -1.53
CA GLN A 428 10.28 -5.62 -2.48
C GLN A 428 9.60 -5.79 -3.83
N THR A 429 9.27 -4.67 -4.47
CA THR A 429 8.67 -4.65 -5.80
C THR A 429 9.46 -3.74 -6.74
N PRO A 430 9.72 -4.17 -7.99
CA PRO A 430 10.32 -3.29 -8.97
C PRO A 430 9.27 -2.29 -9.48
N HIS A 431 9.70 -1.04 -9.64
CA HIS A 431 8.93 -0.01 -10.34
C HIS A 431 9.70 0.43 -11.57
N ILE A 432 9.27 -0.04 -12.74
CA ILE A 432 9.94 0.18 -14.02
C ILE A 432 9.24 1.32 -14.76
N GLN A 433 9.96 2.41 -14.99
CA GLN A 433 9.49 3.54 -15.80
C GLN A 433 10.20 3.59 -17.16
N LEU A 434 9.58 4.33 -18.09
CA LEU A 434 10.14 4.57 -19.42
C LEU A 434 11.58 5.11 -19.35
N ARG A 435 11.84 6.07 -18.45
CA ARG A 435 13.16 6.69 -18.28
C ARG A 435 14.23 5.68 -17.83
N ASP A 436 13.83 4.68 -17.04
CA ASP A 436 14.75 3.69 -16.49
C ASP A 436 15.23 2.76 -17.60
N ILE A 437 14.37 2.46 -18.58
CA ILE A 437 14.74 1.68 -19.78
C ILE A 437 15.52 2.53 -20.77
N ALA A 438 15.06 3.75 -21.05
CA ALA A 438 15.65 4.63 -22.07
C ALA A 438 17.09 5.06 -21.73
N ASN A 439 17.42 5.22 -20.44
CA ASN A 439 18.75 5.65 -20.00
C ASN A 439 19.64 4.49 -19.55
N ASN A 440 19.20 3.23 -19.65
CA ASN A 440 19.98 2.08 -19.20
C ASN A 440 21.11 1.78 -20.20
N VAL A 441 22.36 1.92 -19.73
CA VAL A 441 23.57 1.63 -20.50
C VAL A 441 23.88 0.13 -20.55
N ALA A 442 23.45 -0.65 -19.56
CA ALA A 442 23.69 -2.09 -19.52
C ALA A 442 22.94 -2.85 -20.63
N LEU A 443 21.87 -2.26 -21.18
CA LEU A 443 21.14 -2.81 -22.32
C LEU A 443 21.98 -2.81 -23.61
N ASP A 444 22.91 -1.88 -23.76
CA ASP A 444 23.69 -1.71 -25.00
C ASP A 444 24.56 -2.95 -25.27
N ALA A 445 25.25 -3.45 -24.24
CA ALA A 445 26.05 -4.67 -24.33
C ALA A 445 25.20 -5.92 -24.67
N ILE A 446 23.95 -5.98 -24.19
CA ILE A 446 23.04 -7.08 -24.51
C ILE A 446 22.60 -6.98 -25.97
N PHE A 447 22.32 -5.78 -26.46
CA PHE A 447 21.97 -5.57 -27.87
C PHE A 447 23.14 -5.94 -28.79
N GLU A 448 24.35 -5.46 -28.52
CA GLU A 448 25.54 -5.78 -29.31
C GLU A 448 25.82 -7.28 -29.39
N LYS A 449 25.59 -8.02 -28.29
CA LYS A 449 25.75 -9.49 -28.25
C LYS A 449 24.74 -10.21 -29.13
N HIS A 450 23.46 -9.82 -29.10
CA HIS A 450 22.37 -10.56 -29.75
C HIS A 450 22.07 -10.10 -31.18
N GLU A 451 22.38 -8.85 -31.53
CA GLU A 451 22.15 -8.27 -32.87
C GLU A 451 22.78 -9.10 -34.02
N PRO A 452 24.07 -9.51 -33.97
CA PRO A 452 24.65 -10.33 -35.03
C PRO A 452 24.06 -11.75 -35.06
N LEU A 453 23.67 -12.30 -33.90
CA LEU A 453 23.06 -13.63 -33.80
C LEU A 453 21.66 -13.63 -34.44
N ILE A 454 20.85 -12.61 -34.15
CA ILE A 454 19.51 -12.45 -34.71
C ILE A 454 19.61 -12.20 -36.22
N ALA A 455 20.50 -11.33 -36.67
CA ALA A 455 20.71 -11.07 -38.10
C ALA A 455 21.09 -12.35 -38.86
N LYS A 456 22.02 -13.16 -38.32
CA LYS A 456 22.39 -14.46 -38.92
C LYS A 456 21.22 -15.43 -38.98
N LYS A 457 20.39 -15.49 -37.92
CA LYS A 457 19.19 -16.35 -37.91
C LYS A 457 18.12 -15.84 -38.87
N LEU A 458 17.93 -14.54 -39.00
CA LEU A 458 17.01 -13.92 -39.95
C LEU A 458 17.41 -14.22 -41.39
N ALA A 459 18.70 -14.10 -41.72
CA ALA A 459 19.23 -14.46 -43.03
C ALA A 459 18.95 -15.94 -43.38
N ASN A 460 19.11 -16.86 -42.43
CA ASN A 460 18.77 -18.27 -42.61
C ASN A 460 17.27 -18.49 -42.83
N VAL A 461 16.41 -17.75 -42.11
CA VAL A 461 14.96 -17.81 -42.31
C VAL A 461 14.59 -17.31 -43.71
N ASN A 462 15.16 -16.18 -44.15
CA ASN A 462 14.90 -15.62 -45.48
C ASN A 462 15.45 -16.50 -46.61
N ALA A 463 16.58 -17.19 -46.40
CA ALA A 463 17.06 -18.21 -47.33
C ALA A 463 16.09 -19.40 -47.43
N ALA A 464 15.56 -19.87 -46.30
CA ALA A 464 14.54 -20.92 -46.28
C ALA A 464 13.22 -20.46 -46.92
N LEU A 465 12.84 -19.19 -46.78
CA LEU A 465 11.63 -18.62 -47.36
C LEU A 465 11.65 -18.65 -48.90
N LYS A 466 12.83 -18.47 -49.52
CA LYS A 466 13.00 -18.57 -50.98
C LYS A 466 12.74 -19.98 -51.51
N SER A 467 12.87 -21.02 -50.67
CA SER A 467 12.60 -22.41 -51.06
C SER A 467 11.10 -22.77 -51.10
N VAL A 468 10.21 -21.86 -50.67
CA VAL A 468 8.77 -22.08 -50.64
C VAL A 468 8.18 -21.97 -52.05
N THR A 469 7.51 -23.03 -52.51
CA THR A 469 6.92 -23.07 -53.86
C THR A 469 5.73 -22.12 -54.03
N PRO A 470 5.51 -21.57 -55.24
CA PRO A 470 4.34 -20.71 -55.52
C PRO A 470 2.99 -21.40 -55.26
N ALA A 471 2.91 -22.72 -55.48
CA ALA A 471 1.71 -23.51 -55.21
C ALA A 471 1.34 -23.49 -53.72
N LEU A 472 2.32 -23.66 -52.82
CA LEU A 472 2.10 -23.62 -51.38
C LEU A 472 1.70 -22.21 -50.91
N ARG A 473 2.30 -21.15 -51.48
CA ARG A 473 1.89 -19.76 -51.20
C ARG A 473 0.42 -19.51 -51.55
N LYS A 474 -0.04 -20.03 -52.70
CA LYS A 474 -1.43 -19.90 -53.13
C LYS A 474 -2.39 -20.66 -52.19
N GLN A 475 -2.00 -21.85 -51.74
CA GLN A 475 -2.78 -22.65 -50.78
C GLN A 475 -2.93 -21.94 -49.42
N LEU A 476 -1.85 -21.36 -48.89
CA LEU A 476 -1.88 -20.61 -47.63
C LEU A 476 -2.74 -19.35 -47.74
N LYS A 477 -2.62 -18.58 -48.83
CA LYS A 477 -3.52 -17.43 -49.08
C LYS A 477 -4.99 -17.85 -49.16
N LEU A 478 -5.28 -19.02 -49.72
CA LEU A 478 -6.64 -19.56 -49.80
C LEU A 478 -7.19 -19.90 -48.39
N LYS A 479 -6.37 -20.49 -47.51
CA LYS A 479 -6.74 -20.71 -46.09
C LYS A 479 -7.09 -19.40 -45.38
N LEU A 480 -6.32 -18.34 -45.63
CA LEU A 480 -6.59 -17.01 -45.07
C LEU A 480 -7.93 -16.44 -45.56
N GLN A 481 -8.28 -16.64 -46.83
CA GLN A 481 -9.55 -16.18 -47.41
C GLN A 481 -10.76 -17.00 -46.95
N GLN A 482 -10.56 -18.29 -46.67
CA GLN A 482 -11.61 -19.19 -46.16
C GLN A 482 -11.99 -18.88 -44.71
N LYS A 483 -11.07 -18.32 -43.91
CA LYS A 483 -11.36 -17.89 -42.55
C LYS A 483 -12.25 -16.63 -42.59
N LYS A 484 -13.31 -16.59 -41.78
CA LYS A 484 -14.19 -15.42 -41.69
C LYS A 484 -13.37 -14.18 -41.36
N LYS A 485 -13.56 -13.08 -42.08
CA LYS A 485 -12.79 -11.83 -41.92
C LYS A 485 -12.69 -11.32 -40.47
N ARG A 486 -13.71 -11.58 -39.64
CA ARG A 486 -13.75 -11.21 -38.20
C ARG A 486 -12.86 -12.07 -37.30
N ASP A 487 -12.49 -13.27 -37.74
CA ASP A 487 -11.72 -14.26 -36.96
C ASP A 487 -10.25 -14.34 -37.42
N VAL A 488 -9.86 -13.58 -38.45
CA VAL A 488 -8.48 -13.52 -38.94
C VAL A 488 -7.65 -12.66 -37.97
N THR A 489 -6.77 -13.31 -37.23
CA THR A 489 -5.82 -12.66 -36.33
C THR A 489 -4.60 -12.15 -37.09
N GLU A 490 -3.84 -11.24 -36.49
CA GLU A 490 -2.57 -10.79 -37.05
C GLU A 490 -1.54 -11.93 -37.12
N ALA A 491 -1.59 -12.88 -36.18
CA ALA A 491 -0.77 -14.08 -36.21
C ALA A 491 -1.11 -14.98 -37.42
N ASP A 492 -2.40 -15.14 -37.75
CA ASP A 492 -2.82 -15.89 -38.95
C ASP A 492 -2.32 -15.22 -40.23
N ARG A 493 -2.38 -13.88 -40.30
CA ARG A 493 -1.84 -13.12 -41.45
C ARG A 493 -0.35 -13.37 -41.61
N ARG A 494 0.42 -13.26 -40.53
CA ARG A 494 1.87 -13.52 -40.56
C ARG A 494 2.20 -14.97 -41.00
N ARG A 495 1.36 -15.94 -40.63
CA ARG A 495 1.58 -17.36 -40.99
C ARG A 495 1.20 -17.70 -42.44
N TRP A 496 0.15 -17.08 -42.96
CA TRP A 496 -0.45 -17.49 -44.24
C TRP A 496 -0.21 -16.50 -45.39
N ASP A 497 0.10 -15.24 -45.10
CA ASP A 497 0.51 -14.24 -46.08
C ASP A 497 2.03 -14.04 -46.04
N LEU A 498 2.75 -14.93 -46.72
CA LEU A 498 4.21 -14.92 -46.78
C LEU A 498 4.71 -13.83 -47.74
N PRO A 499 5.69 -12.98 -47.35
CA PRO A 499 6.22 -11.94 -48.21
C PRO A 499 7.00 -12.52 -49.40
N GLU A 500 7.01 -11.79 -50.50
CA GLU A 500 7.60 -12.25 -51.77
C GLU A 500 9.12 -12.26 -51.74
N THR A 501 9.73 -11.31 -51.05
CA THR A 501 11.19 -11.07 -51.04
C THR A 501 11.86 -11.59 -49.76
N ALA A 502 11.50 -11.03 -48.61
CA ALA A 502 12.10 -11.32 -47.31
C ALA A 502 11.15 -10.93 -46.17
N TRP A 503 11.33 -11.55 -45.00
CA TRP A 503 10.77 -11.04 -43.74
C TRP A 503 11.75 -10.07 -43.07
N GLU A 504 11.19 -9.01 -42.51
CA GLU A 504 11.85 -8.17 -41.50
C GLU A 504 11.78 -8.82 -40.10
N GLU A 505 12.64 -8.40 -39.16
CA GLU A 505 12.74 -9.00 -37.80
C GLU A 505 11.38 -9.08 -37.09
N TRP A 506 10.54 -8.05 -37.25
CA TRP A 506 9.22 -7.93 -36.62
C TRP A 506 8.09 -8.65 -37.37
N GLU A 507 8.33 -9.14 -38.58
CA GLU A 507 7.32 -9.81 -39.43
C GLU A 507 7.35 -11.34 -39.31
N VAL A 508 8.47 -11.91 -38.88
CA VAL A 508 8.62 -13.36 -38.71
C VAL A 508 7.49 -13.88 -37.81
N PRO A 509 6.83 -15.01 -38.10
CA PRO A 509 5.78 -15.54 -37.21
C PRO A 509 6.35 -16.06 -35.88
N PHE A 510 5.54 -16.06 -34.81
CA PHE A 510 5.93 -16.63 -33.51
C PHE A 510 5.78 -18.16 -33.44
N ASP A 511 4.88 -18.70 -34.26
CA ASP A 511 4.60 -20.13 -34.37
C ASP A 511 4.74 -20.60 -35.82
N THR A 512 4.85 -21.90 -35.99
CA THR A 512 4.99 -22.55 -37.30
C THR A 512 3.68 -23.14 -37.79
N GLU A 513 3.47 -23.15 -39.11
CA GLU A 513 2.35 -23.87 -39.73
C GLU A 513 2.80 -25.30 -40.14
N PRO A 514 1.97 -26.34 -39.90
CA PRO A 514 2.31 -27.72 -40.28
C PRO A 514 2.62 -27.92 -41.77
N ASP A 515 1.97 -27.14 -42.64
CA ASP A 515 2.13 -27.22 -44.10
C ASP A 515 3.44 -26.61 -44.62
N TRP A 516 4.19 -25.90 -43.76
CA TRP A 516 5.47 -25.33 -44.18
C TRP A 516 6.53 -26.40 -44.40
N PRO A 517 7.52 -26.16 -45.28
CA PRO A 517 8.68 -27.04 -45.39
C PRO A 517 9.38 -27.17 -44.03
N LYS A 518 9.80 -28.40 -43.66
CA LYS A 518 10.49 -28.67 -42.38
C LYS A 518 11.71 -27.75 -42.15
N ALA A 519 12.42 -27.41 -43.21
CA ALA A 519 13.54 -26.46 -43.17
C ALA A 519 13.11 -25.07 -42.70
N LEU A 520 11.98 -24.55 -43.20
CA LEU A 520 11.42 -23.26 -42.80
C LEU A 520 10.92 -23.29 -41.35
N GLN A 521 10.19 -24.34 -40.97
CA GLN A 521 9.72 -24.51 -39.58
C GLN A 521 10.89 -24.50 -38.59
N LYS A 522 11.96 -25.24 -38.88
CA LYS A 522 13.17 -25.28 -38.05
C LYS A 522 13.87 -23.93 -37.99
N ALA A 523 13.95 -23.21 -39.10
CA ALA A 523 14.56 -21.88 -39.15
C ALA A 523 13.77 -20.86 -38.31
N VAL A 524 12.45 -20.79 -38.48
CA VAL A 524 11.56 -19.88 -37.72
C VAL A 524 11.61 -20.19 -36.22
N THR A 525 11.56 -21.47 -35.85
CA THR A 525 11.67 -21.90 -34.44
C THR A 525 13.01 -21.49 -33.84
N ALA A 526 14.11 -21.67 -34.58
CA ALA A 526 15.44 -21.30 -34.12
C ALA A 526 15.60 -19.77 -33.97
N PHE A 527 15.05 -18.99 -34.91
CA PHE A 527 15.01 -17.53 -34.82
C PHE A 527 14.22 -17.06 -33.59
N ARG A 528 13.01 -17.59 -33.39
CA ARG A 528 12.16 -17.23 -32.25
C ARG A 528 12.73 -17.67 -30.91
N LYS A 529 13.45 -18.79 -30.86
CA LYS A 529 14.20 -19.20 -29.66
C LYS A 529 15.31 -18.19 -29.32
N ALA A 530 16.07 -17.74 -30.32
CA ALA A 530 17.10 -16.71 -30.12
C ALA A 530 16.50 -15.37 -29.69
N TRP A 531 15.40 -14.94 -30.33
CA TRP A 531 14.69 -13.72 -29.96
C TRP A 531 14.14 -13.78 -28.53
N LYS A 532 13.51 -14.89 -28.12
CA LYS A 532 13.03 -15.09 -26.74
C LYS A 532 14.19 -15.04 -25.73
N ALA A 533 15.36 -15.58 -26.08
CA ALA A 533 16.55 -15.48 -25.25
C ALA A 533 17.04 -14.03 -25.09
N LYS A 534 17.09 -13.25 -26.19
CA LYS A 534 17.37 -11.80 -26.13
C LYS A 534 16.39 -11.09 -25.19
N MET A 535 15.09 -11.29 -25.41
CA MET A 535 14.06 -10.59 -24.65
C MET A 535 14.06 -10.97 -23.17
N LYS A 536 14.40 -12.22 -22.85
CA LYS A 536 14.60 -12.65 -21.47
C LYS A 536 15.77 -11.89 -20.83
N GLU A 537 16.94 -11.88 -21.46
CA GLU A 537 18.12 -11.13 -20.93
C GLU A 537 17.82 -9.63 -20.79
N VAL A 538 17.10 -9.04 -21.75
CA VAL A 538 16.67 -7.62 -21.70
C VAL A 538 15.72 -7.38 -20.53
N ASN A 539 14.68 -8.20 -20.35
CA ASN A 539 13.72 -8.05 -19.26
C ASN A 539 14.37 -8.28 -17.89
N ASP A 540 15.26 -9.26 -17.77
CA ASP A 540 16.03 -9.53 -16.55
C ASP A 540 16.93 -8.33 -16.21
N CYS A 541 17.58 -7.72 -17.21
CA CYS A 541 18.38 -6.51 -17.04
C CYS A 541 17.54 -5.29 -16.62
N ILE A 542 16.38 -5.08 -17.26
CA ILE A 542 15.44 -4.01 -16.90
C ILE A 542 14.99 -4.19 -15.45
N ALA A 543 14.59 -5.40 -15.05
CA ALA A 543 14.17 -5.69 -13.69
C ALA A 543 15.29 -5.48 -12.67
N ALA A 544 16.54 -5.84 -13.00
CA ALA A 544 17.69 -5.62 -12.11
C ALA A 544 18.07 -4.14 -11.97
N SER A 545 17.84 -3.33 -13.02
CA SER A 545 18.07 -1.88 -13.00
C SER A 545 16.90 -1.07 -12.43
N ALA A 546 15.76 -1.72 -12.17
CA ALA A 546 14.56 -1.06 -11.73
C ALA A 546 14.75 -0.45 -10.34
N LYS A 547 14.07 0.68 -10.09
CA LYS A 547 13.97 1.20 -8.73
C LYS A 547 13.18 0.19 -7.89
N ILE A 548 13.80 -0.29 -6.82
CA ILE A 548 13.15 -1.19 -5.87
C ILE A 548 12.39 -0.35 -4.84
N GLU A 549 11.12 -0.67 -4.65
CA GLU A 549 10.27 -0.06 -3.64
C GLU A 549 10.00 -1.09 -2.53
N GLU A 550 10.20 -0.67 -1.28
CA GLU A 550 9.94 -1.51 -0.11
C GLU A 550 8.50 -1.32 0.36
N LEU A 551 7.77 -2.42 0.49
CA LEU A 551 6.37 -2.44 0.93
C LEU A 551 6.31 -2.51 2.46
N VAL A 552 6.26 -1.36 3.10
CA VAL A 552 6.30 -1.24 4.58
C VAL A 552 5.09 -1.87 5.29
N ASP A 553 4.01 -2.11 4.56
CA ASP A 553 2.80 -2.82 5.00
C ASP A 553 2.85 -4.34 4.71
N ARG A 554 3.92 -4.84 4.08
CA ARG A 554 4.12 -6.28 3.79
C ARG A 554 5.43 -6.81 4.35
N PRO A 555 5.55 -6.93 5.69
CA PRO A 555 6.68 -7.61 6.30
C PRO A 555 6.55 -9.13 6.14
N ALA A 556 7.68 -9.82 6.00
CA ALA A 556 7.72 -11.27 5.92
C ALA A 556 7.25 -11.91 7.24
N VAL A 557 6.20 -12.71 7.18
CA VAL A 557 5.62 -13.40 8.35
C VAL A 557 6.32 -14.73 8.63
N GLN A 558 6.71 -14.95 9.88
CA GLN A 558 7.22 -16.24 10.35
C GLN A 558 6.07 -17.13 10.82
N LYS A 559 5.60 -18.02 9.92
CA LYS A 559 4.38 -18.82 10.09
C LYS A 559 4.33 -19.73 11.33
N ASN A 560 5.48 -20.08 11.91
CA ASN A 560 5.56 -21.00 13.06
C ASN A 560 5.49 -20.29 14.43
N LEU A 561 5.49 -18.96 14.45
CA LEU A 561 5.45 -18.18 15.68
C LEU A 561 4.10 -17.47 15.82
N MET A 562 3.63 -17.37 17.06
CA MET A 562 2.52 -16.49 17.42
C MET A 562 3.05 -15.38 18.31
N ARG A 563 2.57 -14.17 18.10
CA ARG A 563 2.80 -13.08 19.04
C ARG A 563 1.51 -12.75 19.76
N VAL A 564 1.62 -12.51 21.06
CA VAL A 564 0.55 -11.90 21.86
C VAL A 564 1.02 -10.50 22.24
N SER A 565 0.11 -9.65 22.71
CA SER A 565 0.50 -8.36 23.29
C SER A 565 1.51 -8.59 24.42
N GLY A 566 2.66 -7.92 24.37
CA GLY A 566 3.65 -8.02 25.45
C GLY A 566 5.02 -7.40 25.15
N PRO A 567 5.82 -7.07 26.17
CA PRO A 567 5.54 -7.23 27.61
C PRO A 567 4.48 -6.27 28.14
#